data_AF-A0A154PRM6-F1
#
_entry.id   AF-A0A154PRM6-F1
#
_cell.length_a   1.000
_cell.length_b   1.000
_cell.length_c   1.000
_cell.angle_alpha   90.00
_cell.angle_beta   90.00
_cell.angle_gamma   90.00
#
_symmetry.space_group_name_H-M   'P 1'
#
loop_
_entity.id
_entity.type
_entity.pdbx_description
1 polymer ?
#
loop_
_entity_poly.entity_id
_entity_poly.type
_entity_poly.pdbx_seq_one_letter_code
_entity_poly.pdbx_strand_id
1 'polypeptide(L)'
;MPRPRNNIFLSGMVQIPIDTPCHAAGDDTLELRMLAFEERIEKRMTDFCHDSRTELDRRMTEFLEISRTEIQRRFDENQASANNVNEPPILESGGYPAGLPLQESTKVGTEVFVLKGHDPEGSPVKYGIQLTDHFVVNSRTGVITLAKPLNRESEQSMPLAHMPFQMDFFPALHNTTPKGFAASEPVNCRVKSGVSNP
;
A
#
# COMPACT_ATOMS: atom_id res chain seq x y z
N MET A 1 -12.91 53.71 24.78
CA MET A 1 -11.63 53.44 25.45
C MET A 1 -10.88 52.37 24.65
N PRO A 2 -9.88 52.71 23.81
CA PRO A 2 -9.11 51.70 23.09
C PRO A 2 -7.90 51.21 23.92
N ARG A 3 -7.61 49.92 23.75
CA ARG A 3 -6.55 49.10 24.38
C ARG A 3 -5.16 49.38 23.76
N PRO A 4 -4.04 48.96 24.40
CA PRO A 4 -2.75 49.63 24.28
C PRO A 4 -1.98 49.28 23.01
N ARG A 5 -1.06 50.18 22.64
CA ARG A 5 -0.14 50.10 21.51
C ARG A 5 0.95 49.05 21.76
N ASN A 6 1.28 48.33 20.69
CA ASN A 6 2.37 47.36 20.58
C ASN A 6 3.73 47.95 20.98
N ASN A 7 4.42 47.30 21.93
CA ASN A 7 5.85 47.49 22.14
C ASN A 7 6.62 46.64 21.12
N ILE A 8 7.23 47.30 20.13
CA ILE A 8 8.29 46.69 19.33
C ILE A 8 9.54 46.68 20.22
N PHE A 9 9.84 45.52 20.82
CA PHE A 9 11.11 45.29 21.48
C PHE A 9 12.20 45.18 20.40
N LEU A 10 12.86 46.30 20.09
CA LEU A 10 14.24 46.26 19.59
C LEU A 10 15.15 46.09 20.81
N SER A 11 15.13 44.89 21.39
CA SER A 11 16.07 44.49 22.44
C SER A 11 17.41 44.21 21.76
N GLY A 12 18.32 45.18 21.79
CA GLY A 12 19.62 45.02 21.16
C GLY A 12 20.47 46.28 21.02
N MET A 13 20.21 47.36 21.77
CA MET A 13 21.25 48.37 21.97
C MET A 13 22.23 47.84 23.00
N VAL A 14 23.30 47.19 22.53
CA VAL A 14 24.48 46.90 23.33
C VAL A 14 25.04 48.25 23.78
N GLN A 15 24.88 48.57 25.06
CA GLN A 15 25.56 49.70 25.70
C GLN A 15 27.07 49.52 25.49
N ILE A 16 27.70 50.48 24.83
CA ILE A 16 29.16 50.54 24.72
C ILE A 16 29.65 51.18 26.03
N PRO A 17 30.38 50.45 26.90
CA PRO A 17 30.98 51.07 28.07
C PRO A 17 32.09 52.02 27.59
N ILE A 18 31.90 53.32 27.80
CA ILE A 18 32.86 54.38 27.46
C ILE A 18 33.77 54.64 28.67
N ASP A 19 34.31 53.58 29.27
CA ASP A 19 35.19 53.71 30.43
C ASP A 19 36.60 53.22 30.04
N THR A 20 37.33 54.08 29.33
CA THR A 20 38.79 53.97 29.24
C THR A 20 39.39 55.33 29.58
N PRO A 21 40.20 55.46 30.65
CA PRO A 21 40.72 56.75 31.09
C PRO A 21 41.69 57.33 30.05
N CYS A 22 41.46 58.57 29.66
CA CYS A 22 42.29 59.34 28.74
C CYS A 22 43.62 59.71 29.42
N HIS A 23 44.65 58.87 29.31
CA HIS A 23 46.04 59.28 29.54
C HIS A 23 46.63 59.79 28.24
N ALA A 24 47.05 61.05 28.24
CA ALA A 24 47.66 61.73 27.10
C ALA A 24 49.02 61.09 26.78
N ALA A 25 49.09 60.39 25.65
CA ALA A 25 50.32 60.03 24.96
C ALA A 25 50.26 60.65 23.56
N GLY A 26 51.43 60.98 22.98
CA GLY A 26 51.59 61.80 21.78
C GLY A 26 50.75 61.38 20.56
N ASP A 27 50.57 62.36 19.67
CA ASP A 27 49.71 62.45 18.49
C ASP A 27 49.56 61.14 17.67
N ASP A 28 50.65 60.40 17.46
CA ASP A 28 50.66 59.13 16.71
C ASP A 28 49.82 58.00 17.36
N THR A 29 49.54 58.10 18.67
CA THR A 29 48.79 57.08 19.41
C THR A 29 47.27 57.25 19.37
N LEU A 30 46.76 58.44 19.03
CA LEU A 30 45.32 58.69 18.87
C LEU A 30 44.82 58.22 17.51
N GLU A 31 45.56 58.51 16.44
CA GLU A 31 45.28 58.02 15.08
C GLU A 31 45.25 56.49 15.02
N LEU A 32 46.26 55.82 15.60
CA LEU A 32 46.28 54.35 15.68
C LEU A 32 45.14 53.77 16.52
N ARG A 33 44.69 54.48 17.57
CA ARG A 33 43.53 54.06 18.37
C ARG A 33 42.21 54.27 17.65
N MET A 34 42.10 55.32 16.83
CA MET A 34 40.93 55.59 16.00
C MET A 34 40.81 54.56 14.88
N LEU A 35 41.90 54.27 14.17
CA LEU A 35 41.94 53.22 13.15
C LEU A 35 41.62 51.83 13.73
N ALA A 36 42.16 51.49 14.90
CA ALA A 36 41.82 50.25 15.59
C ALA A 36 40.37 50.20 16.09
N PHE A 37 39.74 51.36 16.36
CA PHE A 37 38.32 51.44 16.71
C PHE A 37 37.43 51.26 15.47
N GLU A 38 37.77 51.88 14.34
CA GLU A 38 37.10 51.70 13.06
C GLU A 38 37.18 50.25 12.59
N GLU A 39 38.35 49.61 12.66
CA GLU A 39 38.54 48.19 12.32
C GLU A 39 37.65 47.29 13.21
N ARG A 40 37.51 47.62 14.49
CA ARG A 40 36.62 46.88 15.41
C ARG A 40 35.15 47.08 15.09
N ILE A 41 34.74 48.25 14.61
CA ILE A 41 33.37 48.50 14.16
C ILE A 41 33.10 47.74 12.87
N GLU A 42 33.99 47.85 11.87
CA GLU A 42 33.85 47.16 10.59
C GLU A 42 33.78 45.65 10.78
N LYS A 43 34.71 45.09 11.57
CA LYS A 43 34.70 43.66 11.91
C LYS A 43 33.39 43.23 12.56
N ARG A 44 32.88 44.01 13.52
CA ARG A 44 31.63 43.69 14.21
C ARG A 44 30.41 43.82 13.30
N MET A 45 30.43 44.75 12.34
CA MET A 45 29.40 44.87 11.31
C MET A 45 29.45 43.69 10.34
N THR A 46 30.63 43.25 9.91
CA THR A 46 30.78 42.07 9.04
C THR A 46 30.40 40.79 9.76
N ASP A 47 30.77 40.63 11.02
CA ASP A 47 30.43 39.46 11.85
C ASP A 47 28.91 39.40 12.04
N PHE A 48 28.25 40.52 12.36
CA PHE A 48 26.79 40.58 12.48
C PHE A 48 26.06 40.21 11.18
N CYS A 49 26.56 40.69 10.04
CA CYS A 49 26.01 40.35 8.72
C CYS A 49 26.24 38.87 8.36
N HIS A 50 27.41 38.33 8.70
CA HIS A 50 27.74 36.92 8.48
C HIS A 50 26.87 36.01 9.34
N ASP A 51 26.79 36.27 10.66
CA ASP A 51 25.97 35.51 11.59
C ASP A 51 24.49 35.51 11.18
N SER A 52 23.96 36.67 10.80
CA SER A 52 22.58 36.78 10.31
C SER A 52 22.33 35.94 9.05
N ARG A 53 23.31 35.90 8.14
CA ARG A 53 23.24 35.10 6.91
C ARG A 53 23.33 33.60 7.22
N THR A 54 24.25 33.20 8.09
CA THR A 54 24.40 31.78 8.48
C THR A 54 23.16 31.25 9.19
N GLU A 55 22.53 32.05 10.05
CA GLU A 55 21.30 31.68 10.73
C GLU A 55 20.12 31.55 9.75
N LEU A 56 20.05 32.43 8.74
CA LEU A 56 19.05 32.32 7.68
C LEU A 56 19.28 31.06 6.83
N ASP A 57 20.52 30.78 6.46
CA ASP A 57 20.89 29.58 5.69
C ASP A 57 20.64 28.30 6.48
N ARG A 58 20.90 28.29 7.79
CA ARG A 58 20.57 27.19 8.70
C ARG A 58 19.07 26.92 8.71
N ARG A 59 18.27 27.96 8.95
CA ARG A 59 16.80 27.84 9.00
C ARG A 59 16.20 27.42 7.66
N MET A 60 16.78 27.90 6.56
CA MET A 60 16.38 27.54 5.22
C MET A 60 16.72 26.08 4.90
N THR A 61 17.94 25.64 5.25
CA THR A 61 18.35 24.23 5.11
C THR A 61 17.43 23.30 5.91
N GLU A 62 17.16 23.63 7.19
CA GLU A 62 16.25 22.84 8.03
C GLU A 62 14.83 22.76 7.45
N PHE A 63 14.30 23.89 6.98
CA PHE A 63 12.99 23.91 6.34
C PHE A 63 12.94 23.03 5.10
N LEU A 64 13.98 23.10 4.26
CA LEU A 64 14.08 22.31 3.03
C LEU A 64 14.24 20.82 3.34
N GLU A 65 14.99 20.43 4.37
CA GLU A 65 15.15 19.04 4.78
C GLU A 65 13.88 18.45 5.36
N ILE A 66 13.18 19.20 6.22
CA ILE A 66 11.87 18.80 6.76
C ILE A 66 10.88 18.63 5.61
N SER A 67 10.82 19.62 4.70
CA SER A 67 9.93 19.57 3.54
C SER A 67 10.27 18.40 2.62
N ARG A 68 11.55 18.18 2.31
CA ARG A 68 12.02 17.04 1.51
C ARG A 68 11.59 15.71 2.13
N THR A 69 11.74 15.57 3.45
CA THR A 69 11.41 14.33 4.16
C THR A 69 9.90 14.05 4.13
N GLU A 70 9.06 15.07 4.37
CA GLU A 70 7.60 14.89 4.32
C GLU A 70 7.10 14.65 2.89
N ILE A 71 7.66 15.35 1.90
CA ILE A 71 7.34 15.12 0.49
C ILE A 71 7.74 13.69 0.08
N GLN A 72 8.92 13.24 0.48
CA GLN A 72 9.38 11.87 0.23
C GLN A 72 8.46 10.85 0.89
N ARG A 73 8.09 11.05 2.17
CA ARG A 73 7.17 10.18 2.89
C ARG A 73 5.83 10.05 2.17
N ARG A 74 5.22 11.17 1.77
CA ARG A 74 3.95 11.15 1.03
C ARG A 74 4.09 10.51 -0.35
N PHE A 75 5.22 10.69 -1.01
CA PHE A 75 5.51 10.04 -2.28
C PHE A 75 5.61 8.52 -2.12
N ASP A 76 6.32 8.05 -1.09
CA ASP A 76 6.46 6.63 -0.79
C ASP A 76 5.13 5.99 -0.38
N GLU A 77 4.33 6.66 0.44
CA GLU A 77 2.96 6.23 0.81
C GLU A 77 2.05 6.11 -0.41
N ASN A 78 2.08 7.11 -1.29
CA ASN A 78 1.30 7.10 -2.53
C ASN A 78 1.78 6.02 -3.50
N GLN A 79 3.10 5.78 -3.61
CA GLN A 79 3.64 4.68 -4.42
C GLN A 79 3.26 3.31 -3.86
N ALA A 80 3.33 3.11 -2.55
CA ALA A 80 2.92 1.86 -1.91
C ALA A 80 1.44 1.57 -2.20
N SER A 81 0.58 2.59 -2.16
CA SER A 81 -0.84 2.42 -2.53
C SER A 81 -1.05 2.20 -4.03
N ALA A 82 -0.28 2.86 -4.90
CA ALA A 82 -0.43 2.74 -6.35
C ALA A 82 0.09 1.40 -6.90
N ASN A 83 1.05 0.79 -6.22
CA ASN A 83 1.66 -0.47 -6.64
C ASN A 83 1.02 -1.71 -5.99
N ASN A 84 0.08 -1.52 -5.06
CA ASN A 84 -0.61 -2.63 -4.40
C ASN A 84 -1.79 -3.09 -5.26
N VAL A 85 -1.51 -3.96 -6.22
CA VAL A 85 -2.51 -4.56 -7.12
C VAL A 85 -2.54 -6.06 -6.86
N ASN A 86 -3.71 -6.61 -6.53
CA ASN A 86 -3.82 -8.04 -6.25
C ASN A 86 -3.78 -8.87 -7.53
N GLU A 87 -2.86 -9.84 -7.58
CA GLU A 87 -2.74 -10.81 -8.66
C GLU A 87 -3.92 -11.80 -8.65
N PRO A 88 -4.22 -12.49 -9.76
CA PRO A 88 -5.21 -13.55 -9.74
C PRO A 88 -4.71 -14.77 -8.96
N PRO A 89 -5.60 -15.55 -8.30
CA PRO A 89 -5.22 -16.79 -7.64
C PRO A 89 -4.57 -17.81 -8.58
N ILE A 90 -3.72 -18.66 -8.03
CA ILE A 90 -3.06 -19.76 -8.72
C ILE A 90 -3.77 -21.07 -8.36
N LEU A 91 -4.17 -21.84 -9.37
CA LEU A 91 -4.76 -23.16 -9.20
C LEU A 91 -3.65 -24.15 -8.82
N GLU A 92 -3.86 -24.90 -7.74
CA GLU A 92 -2.91 -25.93 -7.34
C GLU A 92 -2.97 -27.14 -8.28
N SER A 93 -1.85 -27.85 -8.41
CA SER A 93 -1.83 -29.12 -9.14
C SER A 93 -2.76 -30.11 -8.44
N GLY A 94 -3.76 -30.63 -9.18
CA GLY A 94 -4.82 -31.46 -8.60
C GLY A 94 -5.81 -30.69 -7.71
N GLY A 95 -5.77 -29.36 -7.72
CA GLY A 95 -6.70 -28.48 -7.00
C GLY A 95 -8.08 -28.36 -7.66
N TYR A 96 -8.27 -28.95 -8.84
CA TYR A 96 -9.55 -29.16 -9.49
C TYR A 96 -9.51 -30.51 -10.25
N PRO A 97 -10.66 -31.18 -10.45
CA PRO A 97 -10.68 -32.45 -11.15
C PRO A 97 -10.54 -32.25 -12.67
N ALA A 98 -9.63 -32.96 -13.33
CA ALA A 98 -9.56 -32.99 -14.81
C ALA A 98 -10.75 -33.74 -15.45
N GLY A 99 -11.48 -34.50 -14.64
CA GLY A 99 -12.74 -35.15 -14.97
C GLY A 99 -13.36 -35.70 -13.69
N LEU A 100 -14.68 -35.69 -13.61
CA LEU A 100 -15.39 -36.03 -12.37
C LEU A 100 -16.33 -37.23 -12.62
N PRO A 101 -15.87 -38.46 -12.35
CA PRO A 101 -16.71 -39.65 -12.49
C PRO A 101 -17.63 -39.80 -11.28
N LEU A 102 -18.95 -39.77 -11.51
CA LEU A 102 -19.95 -39.94 -10.45
C LEU A 102 -20.95 -41.02 -10.82
N GLN A 103 -21.52 -41.70 -9.82
CA GLN A 103 -22.60 -42.65 -10.04
C GLN A 103 -23.94 -41.92 -10.02
N GLU A 104 -24.91 -42.34 -10.82
CA GLU A 104 -26.26 -41.76 -10.76
C GLU A 104 -26.93 -41.96 -9.39
N SER A 105 -26.52 -43.01 -8.66
CA SER A 105 -26.95 -43.31 -7.29
C SER A 105 -26.37 -42.36 -6.23
N THR A 106 -25.49 -41.42 -6.62
CA THR A 106 -24.91 -40.43 -5.70
C THR A 106 -26.02 -39.57 -5.14
N LYS A 107 -26.14 -39.54 -3.80
CA LYS A 107 -27.19 -38.78 -3.12
C LYS A 107 -26.94 -37.28 -3.24
N VAL A 108 -28.00 -36.51 -3.43
CA VAL A 108 -27.96 -35.04 -3.29
C VAL A 108 -27.43 -34.68 -1.90
N GLY A 109 -26.58 -33.66 -1.84
CA GLY A 109 -25.85 -33.22 -0.65
C GLY A 109 -24.51 -33.92 -0.44
N THR A 110 -24.16 -34.93 -1.25
CA THR A 110 -22.84 -35.58 -1.16
C THR A 110 -21.74 -34.62 -1.57
N GLU A 111 -20.68 -34.54 -0.78
CA GLU A 111 -19.44 -33.85 -1.12
C GLU A 111 -18.67 -34.66 -2.17
N VAL A 112 -18.38 -34.03 -3.32
CA VAL A 112 -17.78 -34.73 -4.47
C VAL A 112 -16.31 -34.37 -4.67
N PHE A 113 -15.91 -33.15 -4.32
CA PHE A 113 -14.54 -32.66 -4.47
C PHE A 113 -14.28 -31.41 -3.62
N VAL A 114 -13.02 -31.09 -3.35
CA VAL A 114 -12.62 -29.85 -2.66
C VAL A 114 -11.62 -29.09 -3.52
N LEU A 115 -11.99 -27.89 -3.94
CA LEU A 115 -11.13 -27.02 -4.74
C LEU A 115 -9.94 -26.51 -3.91
N LYS A 116 -8.78 -26.41 -4.56
CA LYS A 116 -7.57 -25.86 -3.96
C LYS A 116 -6.88 -24.89 -4.90
N GLY A 117 -6.55 -23.75 -4.34
CA GLY A 117 -5.86 -22.66 -5.01
C GLY A 117 -5.35 -21.70 -3.94
N HIS A 118 -4.30 -20.97 -4.26
CA HIS A 118 -3.71 -19.98 -3.37
C HIS A 118 -3.57 -18.65 -4.09
N ASP A 119 -3.76 -17.57 -3.35
CA ASP A 119 -3.47 -16.23 -3.82
C ASP A 119 -1.97 -15.93 -3.60
N PRO A 120 -1.25 -15.39 -4.58
CA PRO A 120 0.19 -15.08 -4.44
C PRO A 120 0.52 -14.19 -3.22
N GLU A 121 -0.41 -13.35 -2.82
CA GLU A 121 -0.33 -12.44 -1.68
C GLU A 121 -0.75 -13.10 -0.36
N GLY A 122 -1.16 -14.37 -0.38
CA GLY A 122 -1.60 -15.12 0.79
C GLY A 122 -2.99 -14.75 1.28
N SER A 123 -3.77 -14.01 0.49
CA SER A 123 -5.16 -13.69 0.82
C SER A 123 -6.08 -14.93 0.64
N PRO A 124 -7.23 -14.99 1.33
CA PRO A 124 -8.12 -16.14 1.21
C PRO A 124 -8.79 -16.17 -0.18
N VAL A 125 -8.70 -17.31 -0.86
CA VAL A 125 -9.35 -17.53 -2.16
C VAL A 125 -10.84 -17.81 -1.97
N LYS A 126 -11.66 -17.25 -2.86
CA LYS A 126 -13.09 -17.57 -2.97
C LYS A 126 -13.36 -18.42 -4.20
N TYR A 127 -14.32 -19.33 -4.09
CA TYR A 127 -14.61 -20.31 -5.14
C TYR A 127 -16.00 -20.10 -5.76
N GLY A 128 -16.08 -20.32 -7.07
CA GLY A 128 -17.32 -20.29 -7.86
C GLY A 128 -17.40 -21.47 -8.81
N ILE A 129 -18.63 -21.77 -9.25
CA ILE A 129 -18.91 -22.79 -10.25
C ILE A 129 -19.91 -22.23 -11.26
N GLN A 130 -19.67 -22.47 -12.54
CA GLN A 130 -20.49 -22.02 -13.64
C GLN A 130 -20.83 -23.17 -14.59
N LEU A 131 -21.80 -22.91 -15.48
CA LEU A 131 -22.24 -23.82 -16.55
C LEU A 131 -22.89 -25.12 -16.04
N THR A 132 -23.26 -25.19 -14.77
CA THR A 132 -24.01 -26.31 -14.18
C THR A 132 -24.92 -25.84 -13.06
N ASP A 133 -26.05 -26.53 -12.91
CA ASP A 133 -27.01 -26.43 -11.81
C ASP A 133 -27.06 -27.72 -10.97
N HIS A 134 -26.30 -28.74 -11.35
CA HIS A 134 -26.19 -30.01 -10.63
C HIS A 134 -25.20 -29.95 -9.48
N PHE A 135 -24.28 -28.99 -9.50
CA PHE A 135 -23.24 -28.83 -8.49
C PHE A 135 -23.29 -27.43 -7.89
N VAL A 136 -23.00 -27.35 -6.61
CA VAL A 136 -22.79 -26.07 -5.92
C VAL A 136 -21.50 -26.13 -5.13
N VAL A 137 -20.80 -25.01 -5.04
CA VAL A 137 -19.55 -24.88 -4.31
C VAL A 137 -19.72 -23.97 -3.11
N ASN A 138 -19.15 -24.36 -1.97
CA ASN A 138 -18.98 -23.45 -0.85
C ASN A 138 -17.89 -22.44 -1.20
N SER A 139 -18.26 -21.16 -1.30
CA SER A 139 -17.37 -20.10 -1.74
C SER A 139 -16.17 -19.84 -0.83
N ARG A 140 -16.16 -20.35 0.42
CA ARG A 140 -15.05 -20.17 1.37
C ARG A 140 -14.18 -21.40 1.50
N THR A 141 -14.77 -22.59 1.48
CA THR A 141 -14.03 -23.85 1.72
C THR A 141 -13.65 -24.57 0.43
N GLY A 142 -14.24 -24.21 -0.70
CA GLY A 142 -14.03 -24.88 -1.98
C GLY A 142 -14.71 -26.24 -2.10
N VAL A 143 -15.51 -26.65 -1.09
CA VAL A 143 -16.21 -27.94 -1.10
C VAL A 143 -17.34 -27.90 -2.14
N ILE A 144 -17.28 -28.82 -3.09
CA ILE A 144 -18.28 -29.03 -4.13
C ILE A 144 -19.24 -30.11 -3.65
N THR A 145 -20.54 -29.84 -3.75
CA THR A 145 -21.61 -30.75 -3.38
C THR A 145 -22.58 -30.96 -4.54
N LEU A 146 -23.17 -32.15 -4.60
CA LEU A 146 -24.22 -32.46 -5.56
C LEU A 146 -25.54 -31.80 -5.15
N ALA A 147 -26.06 -30.88 -5.94
CA ALA A 147 -27.30 -30.14 -5.67
C ALA A 147 -28.56 -30.77 -6.30
N LYS A 148 -28.40 -31.49 -7.41
CA LYS A 148 -29.49 -32.17 -8.13
C LYS A 148 -29.15 -33.62 -8.41
N PRO A 149 -30.14 -34.54 -8.46
CA PRO A 149 -29.90 -35.93 -8.81
C PRO A 149 -29.25 -36.02 -10.20
N LEU A 150 -28.37 -37.01 -10.35
CA LEU A 150 -27.75 -37.33 -11.63
C LEU A 150 -28.64 -38.35 -12.34
N ASN A 151 -28.87 -38.16 -13.64
CA ASN A 151 -29.63 -39.13 -14.43
C ASN A 151 -28.99 -39.28 -15.80
N ARG A 152 -28.34 -40.43 -16.00
CA ARG A 152 -27.65 -40.75 -17.25
C ARG A 152 -28.58 -40.67 -18.45
N GLU A 153 -29.86 -41.03 -18.30
CA GLU A 153 -30.81 -41.09 -19.42
C GLU A 153 -31.28 -39.71 -19.89
N SER A 154 -31.44 -38.74 -18.99
CA SER A 154 -31.71 -37.34 -19.37
C SER A 154 -30.50 -36.65 -20.01
N GLU A 155 -29.31 -37.22 -19.83
CA GLU A 155 -28.04 -36.74 -20.40
C GLU A 155 -27.72 -37.37 -21.77
N GLN A 156 -28.56 -38.30 -22.26
CA GLN A 156 -28.35 -39.12 -23.46
C GLN A 156 -28.37 -38.37 -24.81
N SER A 157 -28.56 -37.05 -24.86
CA SER A 157 -28.51 -36.32 -26.15
C SER A 157 -27.11 -36.35 -26.80
N MET A 158 -26.07 -36.81 -26.11
CA MET A 158 -24.76 -37.09 -26.69
C MET A 158 -24.25 -38.49 -26.29
N PRO A 159 -23.52 -39.20 -27.17
CA PRO A 159 -22.99 -40.55 -26.90
C PRO A 159 -21.96 -40.60 -25.75
N LEU A 160 -21.62 -39.45 -25.17
CA LEU A 160 -20.90 -39.32 -23.92
C LEU A 160 -21.72 -38.37 -23.05
N ALA A 161 -22.28 -38.86 -21.94
CA ALA A 161 -22.85 -38.04 -20.88
C ALA A 161 -21.71 -37.17 -20.33
N HIS A 162 -21.56 -36.01 -20.94
CA HIS A 162 -20.51 -35.04 -20.72
C HIS A 162 -21.20 -33.78 -20.25
N MET A 163 -21.20 -33.56 -18.94
CA MET A 163 -21.68 -32.32 -18.33
C MET A 163 -20.46 -31.41 -18.11
N PRO A 164 -20.13 -30.50 -19.04
CA PRO A 164 -19.05 -29.56 -18.83
C PRO A 164 -19.46 -28.52 -17.77
N PHE A 165 -18.56 -28.23 -16.85
CA PHE A 165 -18.69 -27.09 -15.94
C PHE A 165 -17.34 -26.41 -15.77
N GLN A 166 -17.36 -25.15 -15.32
CA GLN A 166 -16.15 -24.38 -15.11
C GLN A 166 -16.07 -23.92 -13.65
N MET A 167 -14.87 -23.95 -13.08
CA MET A 167 -14.60 -23.53 -11.71
C MET A 167 -13.82 -22.22 -11.73
N ASP A 168 -14.25 -21.28 -10.91
CA ASP A 168 -13.64 -19.96 -10.81
C ASP A 168 -13.02 -19.76 -9.43
N PHE A 169 -11.85 -19.12 -9.42
CA PHE A 169 -11.04 -18.83 -8.24
C PHE A 169 -10.85 -17.32 -8.17
N PHE A 170 -11.54 -16.69 -7.24
CA PHE A 170 -11.53 -15.25 -7.04
C PHE A 170 -10.58 -14.89 -5.91
N PRO A 171 -9.77 -13.84 -6.08
CA PRO A 171 -9.01 -13.30 -4.96
C PRO A 171 -9.94 -12.69 -3.91
N ALA A 172 -9.50 -12.63 -2.67
CA ALA A 172 -10.18 -11.78 -1.69
C ALA A 172 -9.95 -10.31 -2.05
N LEU A 173 -11.03 -9.54 -2.09
CA LEU A 173 -10.95 -8.08 -2.14
C LEU A 173 -10.37 -7.59 -0.82
N HIS A 174 -9.07 -7.26 -0.80
CA HIS A 174 -8.49 -6.35 0.18
C HIS A 174 -8.46 -4.93 -0.41
N ASN A 175 -7.84 -3.95 0.24
CA ASN A 175 -7.88 -2.51 -0.14
C ASN A 175 -7.17 -2.20 -1.49
N THR A 176 -7.29 -3.09 -2.46
CA THR A 176 -6.63 -3.13 -3.76
C THR A 176 -7.63 -3.53 -4.82
N THR A 177 -7.36 -3.12 -6.05
CA THR A 177 -8.14 -3.56 -7.20
C THR A 177 -7.59 -4.90 -7.68
N PRO A 178 -8.39 -5.97 -7.80
CA PRO A 178 -7.90 -7.24 -8.35
C PRO A 178 -7.64 -7.12 -9.85
N LYS A 179 -6.54 -7.72 -10.33
CA LYS A 179 -6.21 -7.81 -11.76
C LYS A 179 -7.12 -8.77 -12.51
N GLY A 180 -7.71 -9.75 -11.82
CA GLY A 180 -8.58 -10.74 -12.44
C GLY A 180 -8.93 -11.87 -11.49
N PHE A 181 -9.34 -12.99 -12.09
CA PHE A 181 -9.61 -14.26 -11.42
C PHE A 181 -8.96 -15.37 -12.26
N ALA A 182 -8.82 -16.55 -11.66
CA ALA A 182 -8.38 -17.72 -12.40
C ALA A 182 -9.54 -18.68 -12.62
N ALA A 183 -9.59 -19.28 -13.81
CA ALA A 183 -10.64 -20.20 -14.20
C ALA A 183 -10.02 -21.55 -14.58
N SER A 184 -10.68 -22.63 -14.21
CA SER A 184 -10.28 -23.96 -14.66
C SER A 184 -10.54 -24.13 -16.15
N GLU A 185 -9.86 -25.09 -16.78
CA GLU A 185 -10.36 -25.66 -18.02
C GLU A 185 -11.77 -26.28 -17.79
N PRO A 186 -12.61 -26.42 -18.84
CA PRO A 186 -13.90 -27.08 -18.71
C PRO A 186 -13.74 -28.49 -18.18
N VAL A 187 -14.31 -28.75 -17.01
CA VAL A 187 -14.29 -30.05 -16.37
C VAL A 187 -15.48 -30.86 -16.87
N ASN A 188 -15.21 -32.10 -17.26
CA ASN A 188 -16.25 -32.97 -17.77
C ASN A 188 -16.71 -33.97 -16.71
N CYS A 189 -17.98 -33.85 -16.30
CA CYS A 189 -18.64 -34.82 -15.43
C CYS A 189 -19.04 -36.05 -16.24
N ARG A 190 -18.62 -37.24 -15.79
CA ARG A 190 -19.00 -38.52 -16.42
C ARG A 190 -19.90 -39.30 -15.47
N VAL A 191 -21.19 -39.32 -15.78
CA VAL A 191 -22.18 -40.09 -15.02
C VAL A 191 -22.12 -41.56 -15.42
N LYS A 192 -21.85 -42.43 -14.45
CA LYS A 192 -21.90 -43.89 -14.58
C LYS A 192 -23.30 -44.35 -14.20
N SER A 193 -23.89 -45.26 -14.99
CA SER A 193 -25.15 -45.91 -14.58
C SER A 193 -24.90 -46.67 -13.29
N GLY A 194 -25.75 -46.43 -12.31
CA GLY A 194 -25.91 -47.29 -11.17
C GLY A 194 -26.61 -48.56 -11.63
N VAL A 195 -26.37 -49.66 -10.93
CA VAL A 195 -27.32 -50.75 -10.97
C VAL A 195 -28.60 -50.18 -10.34
N SER A 196 -29.68 -50.10 -11.10
CA SER A 196 -31.01 -49.81 -10.57
C SER A 196 -31.21 -50.71 -9.35
N ASN A 197 -31.40 -50.14 -8.17
CA ASN A 197 -31.78 -50.94 -7.02
C ASN A 197 -33.14 -51.58 -7.36
N PRO A 198 -33.30 -52.91 -7.22
CA PRO A 198 -34.50 -53.62 -7.64
C PRO A 198 -35.77 -53.16 -6.91
#